data_AF-A0A2R6DDG0-F1
#
_entry.id   AF-A0A2R6DDG0-F1
#
_cell.length_a   1.000
_cell.length_b   1.000
_cell.length_c   1.000
_cell.angle_alpha   90.00
_cell.angle_beta   90.00
_cell.angle_gamma   90.00
#
_symmetry.space_group_name_H-M   'P 1'
#
loop_
_entity.id
_entity.type
_entity.pdbx_description
1 polymer ?
#
loop_
_entity_poly.entity_id
_entity_poly.type
_entity_poly.pdbx_seq_one_letter_code
_entity_poly.pdbx_strand_id
1 'polypeptide(L)'
;MLVAVVAAVYAAILLPFKVFTILPGLTSVRPANAFPVVFGLMFGPAAAWGSAIGNLIADIFGGTFGPGSLGGFVGNFFFGFVGYKLWGNLGPLSSGEEPNMRSIRQVVEYVLIAVASSAMCAVIIAWVADLLGLVPFSVLAPIIMVNNTLAAAVLGPPLLYLTYPRIKDIGFLYPELLADEELSAAGASRRYVAAYGLLVVSLVWLGVGLLVGTGAAPGTLTVGLVGLVGFVLVLAFAIIGAERLSAILERAGARPAGRNR
;
A
#
# COMPACT_ATOMS: atom_id res chain seq x y z
N MET A 1 10.14 16.85 2.17
CA MET A 1 9.50 17.04 3.49
C MET A 1 8.45 15.97 3.80
N LEU A 2 7.47 15.73 2.91
CA LEU A 2 6.34 14.82 3.17
C LEU A 2 6.74 13.36 3.47
N VAL A 3 7.76 12.83 2.79
CA VAL A 3 8.33 11.49 3.07
C VAL A 3 8.75 11.36 4.53
N ALA A 4 9.46 12.36 5.07
CA ALA A 4 9.96 12.34 6.44
C ALA A 4 8.82 12.43 7.46
N VAL A 5 7.80 13.26 7.19
CA VAL A 5 6.61 13.37 8.06
C VAL A 5 5.84 12.06 8.10
N VAL A 6 5.59 11.44 6.94
CA VAL A 6 4.91 10.14 6.87
C VAL A 6 5.73 9.07 7.59
N ALA A 7 7.05 9.02 7.37
CA ALA A 7 7.93 8.07 8.07
C ALA A 7 7.89 8.25 9.59
N ALA A 8 7.96 9.49 10.08
CA ALA A 8 7.92 9.81 11.50
C ALA A 8 6.58 9.41 12.12
N VAL A 9 5.44 9.78 11.51
CA VAL A 9 4.11 9.43 12.03
C VAL A 9 3.91 7.92 12.01
N TYR A 10 4.26 7.25 10.91
CA TYR A 10 4.10 5.80 10.80
C TYR A 10 4.97 5.08 11.83
N ALA A 11 6.24 5.45 11.98
CA ALA A 11 7.14 4.87 12.98
C ALA A 11 6.67 5.13 14.42
N ALA A 12 6.26 6.37 14.73
CA ALA A 12 5.82 6.78 16.07
C ALA A 12 4.58 5.99 16.53
N ILE A 13 3.66 5.68 15.62
CA ILE A 13 2.47 4.88 15.94
C ILE A 13 2.82 3.39 15.95
N LEU A 14 3.75 2.94 15.11
CA LEU A 14 4.11 1.53 15.03
C LEU A 14 4.93 1.05 16.25
N LEU A 15 5.85 1.88 16.75
CA LEU A 15 6.79 1.53 17.83
C LEU A 15 6.12 1.06 19.13
N PRO A 16 5.10 1.75 19.69
CA PRO A 16 4.44 1.33 20.92
C PRO A 16 3.80 -0.05 20.83
N PHE A 17 3.38 -0.48 19.63
CA PHE A 17 2.71 -1.75 19.44
C PHE A 17 3.68 -2.92 19.24
N LYS A 18 4.99 -2.69 19.11
CA LYS A 18 5.97 -3.76 18.95
C LYS A 18 6.10 -4.68 20.16
N VAL A 19 5.62 -4.24 21.33
CA VAL A 19 5.52 -5.08 22.53
C VAL A 19 4.42 -6.15 22.43
N PHE A 20 3.39 -5.93 21.60
CA PHE A 20 2.28 -6.86 21.41
C PHE A 20 2.54 -7.80 20.24
N THR A 21 3.51 -8.70 20.40
CA THR A 21 3.95 -9.61 19.33
C THR A 21 2.89 -10.67 19.01
N ILE A 22 2.59 -10.86 17.72
CA ILE A 22 1.82 -12.01 17.23
C ILE A 22 2.78 -13.16 16.93
N LEU A 23 3.88 -12.85 16.25
CA LEU A 23 5.00 -13.76 16.00
C LEU A 23 6.28 -13.08 16.50
N PRO A 24 6.88 -13.57 17.60
CA PRO A 24 8.06 -12.96 18.21
C PRO A 24 9.19 -12.73 17.21
N GLY A 25 9.80 -11.53 17.26
CA GLY A 25 10.89 -11.15 16.36
C GLY A 25 10.49 -10.80 14.92
N LEU A 26 9.21 -10.94 14.54
CA LEU A 26 8.77 -10.76 13.15
C LEU A 26 7.57 -9.83 12.98
N THR A 27 6.45 -10.08 13.67
CA THR A 27 5.28 -9.20 13.54
C THR A 27 4.51 -9.07 14.84
N SER A 28 4.02 -7.85 15.08
CA SER A 28 3.16 -7.48 16.21
C SER A 28 1.74 -7.17 15.73
N VAL A 29 0.84 -6.83 16.64
CA VAL A 29 -0.39 -6.09 16.30
C VAL A 29 0.04 -4.73 15.73
N ARG A 30 -0.54 -4.28 14.62
CA ARG A 30 -0.06 -3.08 13.91
C ARG A 30 -1.19 -2.17 13.48
N PRO A 31 -1.82 -1.42 14.41
CA PRO A 31 -2.83 -0.42 14.03
C PRO A 31 -2.27 0.66 13.10
N ALA A 32 -0.96 0.90 13.18
CA ALA A 32 -0.23 1.76 12.27
C ALA A 32 -0.41 1.38 10.78
N ASN A 33 -0.75 0.13 10.47
CA ASN A 33 -0.90 -0.35 9.11
C ASN A 33 -2.13 0.21 8.37
N ALA A 34 -2.94 1.03 9.04
CA ALA A 34 -3.90 1.89 8.35
C ALA A 34 -3.25 3.04 7.58
N PHE A 35 -2.12 3.56 8.07
CA PHE A 35 -1.50 4.76 7.52
C PHE A 35 -0.91 4.60 6.13
N PRO A 36 -0.25 3.48 5.75
CA PRO A 36 0.26 3.31 4.40
C PRO A 36 -0.81 3.54 3.33
N VAL A 37 -2.00 2.95 3.49
CA VAL A 37 -3.10 3.13 2.53
C VAL A 37 -3.64 4.55 2.61
N VAL A 38 -4.04 5.02 3.80
CA VAL A 38 -4.61 6.37 4.01
C VAL A 38 -3.70 7.47 3.46
N PHE A 39 -2.42 7.43 3.81
CA PHE A 39 -1.43 8.38 3.32
C PHE A 39 -1.07 8.14 1.86
N GLY A 40 -1.11 6.91 1.36
CA GLY A 40 -0.97 6.62 -0.07
C GLY A 40 -1.99 7.39 -0.91
N LEU A 41 -3.27 7.37 -0.49
CA LEU A 41 -4.32 8.11 -1.19
C LEU A 41 -4.11 9.64 -1.15
N MET A 42 -3.62 10.19 -0.03
CA MET A 42 -3.44 11.64 0.11
C MET A 42 -2.12 12.17 -0.47
N PHE A 43 -1.03 11.41 -0.30
CA PHE A 43 0.36 11.88 -0.49
C PHE A 43 1.14 11.05 -1.54
N GLY A 44 0.50 10.04 -2.15
CA GLY A 44 1.04 9.31 -3.29
C GLY A 44 2.39 8.62 -3.00
N PRO A 45 3.37 8.68 -3.94
CA PRO A 45 4.70 8.09 -3.77
C PRO A 45 5.46 8.56 -2.52
N ALA A 46 5.21 9.78 -2.04
CA ALA A 46 5.85 10.26 -0.82
C ALA A 46 5.41 9.43 0.40
N ALA A 47 4.15 9.00 0.44
CA ALA A 47 3.68 8.09 1.48
C ALA A 47 4.24 6.69 1.32
N ALA A 48 4.38 6.16 0.10
CA ALA A 48 5.01 4.86 -0.14
C ALA A 48 6.44 4.81 0.43
N TRP A 49 7.28 5.79 0.09
CA TRP A 49 8.62 5.90 0.67
C TRP A 49 8.60 6.14 2.17
N GLY A 50 7.68 6.99 2.65
CA GLY A 50 7.51 7.26 4.08
C GLY A 50 7.16 5.99 4.86
N SER A 51 6.26 5.14 4.35
CA SER A 51 5.90 3.87 4.98
C SER A 51 7.06 2.87 5.00
N ALA A 52 7.84 2.77 3.92
CA ALA A 52 9.02 1.92 3.86
C ALA A 52 10.08 2.34 4.89
N ILE A 53 10.41 3.64 4.93
CA ILE A 53 11.40 4.20 5.85
C ILE A 53 10.89 4.13 7.29
N GLY A 54 9.62 4.48 7.53
CA GLY A 54 9.01 4.42 8.85
C GLY A 54 8.97 3.00 9.41
N ASN A 55 8.71 1.98 8.56
CA ASN A 55 8.84 0.58 8.98
C ASN A 55 10.28 0.27 9.42
N LEU A 56 11.27 0.66 8.61
CA LEU A 56 12.67 0.39 8.89
C LEU A 56 13.14 1.09 10.18
N ILE A 57 12.75 2.34 10.39
CA ILE A 57 12.99 3.08 11.65
C ILE A 57 12.39 2.29 12.82
N ALA A 58 11.13 1.84 12.70
CA ALA A 58 10.50 1.06 13.75
C ALA A 58 11.22 -0.28 13.98
N ASP A 59 11.79 -0.91 12.95
CA ASP A 59 12.60 -2.14 13.07
C ASP A 59 13.88 -1.89 13.86
N ILE A 60 14.58 -0.79 13.57
CA ILE A 60 15.81 -0.39 14.27
C ILE A 60 15.52 -0.11 15.74
N PHE A 61 14.57 0.78 16.04
CA PHE A 61 14.29 1.21 17.42
C PHE A 61 13.43 0.22 18.20
N GLY A 62 12.69 -0.65 17.51
CA GLY A 62 11.87 -1.69 18.12
C GLY A 62 12.59 -3.02 18.34
N GLY A 63 13.88 -3.11 18.02
CA GLY A 63 14.69 -4.32 18.26
C GLY A 63 14.38 -5.50 17.34
N THR A 64 13.77 -5.26 16.16
CA THR A 64 13.45 -6.30 15.17
C THR A 64 14.21 -6.10 13.85
N PHE A 65 15.25 -5.27 13.85
CA PHE A 65 16.09 -5.05 12.68
C PHE A 65 16.91 -6.30 12.35
N GLY A 66 16.84 -6.72 11.09
CA GLY A 66 17.58 -7.88 10.60
C GLY A 66 17.35 -8.10 9.10
N PRO A 67 17.76 -9.27 8.56
CA PRO A 67 17.62 -9.57 7.13
C PRO A 67 16.17 -9.44 6.61
N GLY A 68 15.18 -9.79 7.44
CA GLY A 68 13.77 -9.62 7.10
C GLY A 68 13.30 -8.16 6.93
N SER A 69 14.04 -7.19 7.47
CA SER A 69 13.72 -5.75 7.32
C SER A 69 13.79 -5.28 5.87
N LEU A 70 14.52 -5.97 4.98
CA LEU A 70 14.46 -5.71 3.54
C LEU A 70 13.06 -5.99 2.97
N GLY A 71 12.49 -7.15 3.33
CA GLY A 71 11.11 -7.49 2.98
C GLY A 71 10.12 -6.48 3.56
N GLY A 72 10.30 -6.10 4.82
CA GLY A 72 9.53 -5.05 5.48
C GLY A 72 9.58 -3.70 4.76
N PHE A 73 10.77 -3.27 4.33
CA PHE A 73 10.97 -2.03 3.60
C PHE A 73 10.22 -2.03 2.26
N VAL A 74 10.47 -3.04 1.42
CA VAL A 74 9.84 -3.14 0.09
C VAL A 74 8.33 -3.39 0.20
N GLY A 75 7.90 -4.25 1.12
CA GLY A 75 6.48 -4.54 1.34
C GLY A 75 5.69 -3.30 1.76
N ASN A 76 6.21 -2.50 2.68
CA ASN A 76 5.54 -1.27 3.12
C ASN A 76 5.58 -0.16 2.07
N PHE A 77 6.60 -0.14 1.19
CA PHE A 77 6.56 0.72 0.00
C PHE A 77 5.34 0.39 -0.86
N PHE A 78 5.18 -0.88 -1.26
CA PHE A 78 4.06 -1.30 -2.09
C PHE A 78 2.72 -1.20 -1.38
N PHE A 79 2.70 -1.30 -0.05
CA PHE A 79 1.49 -1.12 0.74
C PHE A 79 0.87 0.27 0.53
N GLY A 80 1.67 1.33 0.58
CA GLY A 80 1.19 2.68 0.28
C GLY A 80 1.03 2.95 -1.21
N PHE A 81 1.95 2.44 -2.03
CA PHE A 81 1.98 2.70 -3.47
C PHE A 81 0.78 2.09 -4.22
N VAL A 82 0.39 0.86 -3.87
CA VAL A 82 -0.78 0.20 -4.48
C VAL A 82 -2.05 0.95 -4.11
N GLY A 83 -2.17 1.38 -2.85
CA GLY A 83 -3.29 2.20 -2.38
C GLY A 83 -3.52 3.44 -3.25
N TYR A 84 -2.43 4.18 -3.48
CA TYR A 84 -2.38 5.33 -4.36
C TYR A 84 -2.77 5.02 -5.82
N LYS A 85 -2.23 3.94 -6.41
CA LYS A 85 -2.45 3.62 -7.84
C LYS A 85 -3.86 3.11 -8.13
N LEU A 86 -4.50 2.45 -7.17
CA LEU A 86 -5.81 1.85 -7.39
C LEU A 86 -6.97 2.85 -7.25
N TRP A 87 -6.84 3.89 -6.42
CA TRP A 87 -7.94 4.83 -6.19
C TRP A 87 -8.42 5.48 -7.49
N GLY A 88 -9.72 5.36 -7.76
CA GLY A 88 -10.35 5.84 -8.97
C GLY A 88 -10.09 4.98 -10.21
N ASN A 89 -9.18 4.01 -10.21
CA ASN A 89 -8.80 3.25 -11.39
C ASN A 89 -9.44 1.86 -11.50
N LEU A 90 -10.40 1.51 -10.65
CA LEU A 90 -11.08 0.20 -10.61
C LEU A 90 -12.39 0.15 -11.45
N GLY A 91 -12.50 1.04 -12.45
CA GLY A 91 -13.60 1.02 -13.41
C GLY A 91 -14.98 1.16 -12.74
N PRO A 92 -15.91 0.20 -12.90
CA PRO A 92 -17.23 0.23 -12.26
C PRO A 92 -17.18 0.26 -10.72
N LEU A 93 -16.13 -0.34 -10.14
CA LEU A 93 -15.95 -0.40 -8.69
C LEU A 93 -15.46 0.93 -8.10
N SER A 94 -14.94 1.83 -8.94
CA SER A 94 -14.52 3.13 -8.47
C SER A 94 -15.69 4.07 -8.26
N SER A 95 -15.67 4.78 -7.14
CA SER A 95 -16.59 5.87 -6.83
C SER A 95 -16.53 6.98 -7.88
N GLY A 96 -15.34 7.25 -8.41
CA GLY A 96 -15.07 8.42 -9.25
C GLY A 96 -15.06 9.73 -8.47
N GLU A 97 -15.01 9.63 -7.14
CA GLU A 97 -15.04 10.74 -6.20
C GLU A 97 -13.74 10.80 -5.40
N GLU A 98 -13.58 11.89 -4.66
CA GLU A 98 -12.47 12.05 -3.73
C GLU A 98 -12.59 11.09 -2.53
N PRO A 99 -11.47 10.63 -1.93
CA PRO A 99 -11.49 9.67 -0.82
C PRO A 99 -11.83 10.32 0.54
N ASN A 100 -12.98 10.98 0.63
CA ASN A 100 -13.48 11.61 1.86
C ASN A 100 -14.39 10.70 2.71
N MET A 101 -14.63 9.47 2.25
CA MET A 101 -15.43 8.43 2.90
C MET A 101 -16.87 8.86 3.23
N ARG A 102 -17.47 9.74 2.42
CA ARG A 102 -18.84 10.24 2.61
C ARG A 102 -19.91 9.40 1.91
N SER A 103 -19.50 8.52 0.99
CA SER A 103 -20.41 7.62 0.28
C SER A 103 -20.02 6.16 0.48
N ILE A 104 -21.03 5.28 0.51
CA ILE A 104 -20.79 3.83 0.67
C ILE A 104 -19.91 3.28 -0.46
N ARG A 105 -20.01 3.85 -1.66
CA ARG A 105 -19.20 3.47 -2.81
C ARG A 105 -17.71 3.76 -2.59
N GLN A 106 -17.38 4.89 -1.98
CA GLN A 106 -16.00 5.20 -1.58
C GLN A 106 -15.48 4.22 -0.52
N VAL A 107 -16.32 3.87 0.47
CA VAL A 107 -15.93 2.90 1.50
C VAL A 107 -15.66 1.53 0.90
N VAL A 108 -16.53 1.05 -0.01
CA VAL A 108 -16.33 -0.23 -0.71
C VAL A 108 -15.06 -0.20 -1.56
N GLU A 109 -14.85 0.85 -2.36
CA GLU A 109 -13.62 1.03 -3.14
C GLU A 109 -12.38 1.01 -2.23
N TYR A 110 -12.42 1.75 -1.12
CA TYR A 110 -11.33 1.81 -0.15
C TYR A 110 -11.04 0.43 0.46
N VAL A 111 -12.05 -0.33 0.86
CA VAL A 111 -11.86 -1.67 1.45
C VAL A 111 -11.23 -2.63 0.44
N LEU A 112 -11.66 -2.61 -0.83
CA LEU A 112 -11.03 -3.41 -1.89
C LEU A 112 -9.55 -3.05 -2.05
N ILE A 113 -9.24 -1.75 -2.03
CA ILE A 113 -7.88 -1.24 -2.11
C ILE A 113 -7.06 -1.63 -0.88
N ALA A 114 -7.64 -1.57 0.31
CA ALA A 114 -6.99 -1.97 1.55
C ALA A 114 -6.63 -3.47 1.54
N VAL A 115 -7.53 -4.33 1.06
CA VAL A 115 -7.30 -5.77 0.88
C VAL A 115 -6.16 -6.00 -0.13
N ALA A 116 -6.23 -5.39 -1.31
CA ALA A 116 -5.21 -5.54 -2.35
C ALA A 116 -3.82 -5.08 -1.87
N SER A 117 -3.77 -3.91 -1.24
CA SER A 117 -2.52 -3.33 -0.74
C SER A 117 -1.93 -4.14 0.42
N SER A 118 -2.81 -4.70 1.28
CA SER A 118 -2.41 -5.61 2.35
C SER A 118 -1.85 -6.91 1.80
N ALA A 119 -2.48 -7.48 0.77
CA ALA A 119 -2.01 -8.69 0.10
C ALA A 119 -0.64 -8.46 -0.52
N MET A 120 -0.47 -7.35 -1.25
CA MET A 120 0.82 -6.94 -1.84
C MET A 120 1.94 -6.84 -0.80
N CYS A 121 1.66 -6.17 0.31
CA CYS A 121 2.61 -6.05 1.41
C CYS A 121 2.96 -7.43 2.00
N ALA A 122 1.94 -8.24 2.27
CA ALA A 122 2.09 -9.56 2.86
C ALA A 122 2.91 -10.51 1.98
N VAL A 123 2.62 -10.58 0.68
CA VAL A 123 3.34 -11.48 -0.23
C VAL A 123 4.81 -11.10 -0.35
N ILE A 124 5.13 -9.80 -0.46
CA ILE A 124 6.53 -9.36 -0.55
C ILE A 124 7.29 -9.69 0.73
N ILE A 125 6.73 -9.37 1.90
CA ILE A 125 7.40 -9.63 3.18
C ILE A 125 7.57 -11.13 3.41
N ALA A 126 6.48 -11.90 3.27
CA ALA A 126 6.50 -13.33 3.50
C ALA A 126 7.44 -14.04 2.51
N TRP A 127 7.54 -13.54 1.29
CA TRP A 127 8.41 -14.12 0.30
C TRP A 127 9.89 -13.92 0.60
N VAL A 128 10.28 -12.70 0.96
CA VAL A 128 11.66 -12.43 1.40
C VAL A 128 11.99 -13.24 2.64
N ALA A 129 11.07 -13.35 3.60
CA ALA A 129 11.29 -14.14 4.81
C ALA A 129 11.47 -15.64 4.53
N ASP A 130 10.67 -16.21 3.61
CA ASP A 130 10.74 -17.62 3.22
C ASP A 130 12.04 -17.94 2.48
N LEU A 131 12.46 -17.08 1.54
CA LEU A 131 13.74 -17.22 0.83
C LEU A 131 14.96 -17.14 1.77
N LEU A 132 14.85 -16.36 2.84
CA LEU A 132 15.88 -16.26 3.88
C LEU A 132 15.81 -17.40 4.90
N GLY A 133 14.84 -18.32 4.78
CA GLY A 133 14.63 -19.42 5.72
C GLY A 133 14.19 -18.98 7.11
N LEU A 134 13.62 -17.77 7.25
CA LEU A 134 13.20 -17.23 8.55
C LEU A 134 11.88 -17.86 9.00
N VAL A 135 10.84 -17.75 8.17
CA VAL A 135 9.50 -18.32 8.43
C VAL A 135 8.84 -18.70 7.11
N PRO A 136 8.13 -19.85 7.06
CA PRO A 136 7.42 -20.28 5.87
C PRO A 136 6.41 -19.26 5.37
N PHE A 137 6.34 -19.08 4.05
CA PHE A 137 5.37 -18.17 3.41
C PHE A 137 3.94 -18.46 3.85
N SER A 138 3.56 -19.74 3.89
CA SER A 138 2.21 -20.21 4.25
C SER A 138 1.78 -19.84 5.67
N VAL A 139 2.73 -19.55 6.55
CA VAL A 139 2.48 -19.07 7.92
C VAL A 139 2.48 -17.55 7.95
N LEU A 140 3.50 -16.91 7.40
CA LEU A 140 3.70 -15.47 7.56
C LEU A 140 2.75 -14.63 6.71
N ALA A 141 2.46 -15.04 5.46
CA ALA A 141 1.63 -14.26 4.54
C ALA A 141 0.19 -14.07 5.07
N PRO A 142 -0.53 -15.11 5.53
CA PRO A 142 -1.88 -14.93 6.09
C PRO A 142 -1.90 -14.02 7.32
N ILE A 143 -0.92 -14.15 8.22
CA ILE A 143 -0.83 -13.33 9.43
C ILE A 143 -0.69 -11.85 9.07
N ILE A 144 0.24 -11.52 8.16
CA ILE A 144 0.44 -10.13 7.73
C ILE A 144 -0.79 -9.63 6.97
N MET A 145 -1.33 -10.43 6.07
CA MET A 145 -2.50 -10.07 5.26
C MET A 145 -3.69 -9.69 6.13
N VAL A 146 -4.06 -10.54 7.10
CA VAL A 146 -5.19 -10.30 8.00
C VAL A 146 -4.94 -9.08 8.87
N ASN A 147 -3.77 -8.97 9.48
CA ASN A 147 -3.42 -7.85 10.37
C ASN A 147 -3.46 -6.50 9.64
N ASN A 148 -2.85 -6.45 8.45
CA ASN A 148 -2.85 -5.25 7.62
C ASN A 148 -4.26 -4.89 7.16
N THR A 149 -5.03 -5.87 6.69
CA THR A 149 -6.39 -5.66 6.20
C THR A 149 -7.29 -5.16 7.32
N LEU A 150 -7.24 -5.77 8.50
CA LEU A 150 -8.04 -5.36 9.65
C LEU A 150 -7.70 -3.93 10.06
N ALA A 151 -6.42 -3.61 10.23
CA ALA A 151 -6.00 -2.25 10.58
C ALA A 151 -6.46 -1.23 9.52
N ALA A 152 -6.18 -1.50 8.25
CA ALA A 152 -6.50 -0.57 7.17
C ALA A 152 -7.99 -0.42 6.91
N ALA A 153 -8.77 -1.51 6.89
CA ALA A 153 -10.20 -1.47 6.61
C ALA A 153 -11.01 -0.90 7.77
N VAL A 154 -10.61 -1.14 9.02
CA VAL A 154 -11.34 -0.65 10.21
C VAL A 154 -11.00 0.80 10.52
N LEU A 155 -9.70 1.16 10.53
CA LEU A 155 -9.27 2.49 10.94
C LEU A 155 -9.19 3.47 9.76
N GLY A 156 -8.98 2.96 8.55
CA GLY A 156 -8.80 3.78 7.35
C GLY A 156 -9.97 4.70 7.01
N PRO A 157 -11.21 4.20 6.90
CA PRO A 157 -12.34 5.05 6.54
C PRO A 157 -12.61 6.17 7.57
N PRO A 158 -12.61 5.91 8.90
CA PRO A 158 -12.69 6.97 9.90
C PRO A 158 -11.53 7.99 9.79
N LEU A 159 -10.30 7.53 9.57
CA LEU A 159 -9.14 8.41 9.42
C LEU A 159 -9.30 9.31 8.20
N LEU A 160 -9.68 8.78 7.04
CA LEU A 160 -9.91 9.59 5.83
C LEU A 160 -11.08 10.55 5.99
N TYR A 161 -12.20 10.11 6.57
CA TYR A 161 -13.36 10.97 6.84
C TYR A 161 -12.97 12.22 7.65
N LEU A 162 -12.09 12.05 8.64
CA LEU A 162 -11.64 13.14 9.51
C LEU A 162 -10.51 13.95 8.88
N THR A 163 -9.49 13.30 8.32
CA THR A 163 -8.24 13.98 7.93
C THR A 163 -8.27 14.52 6.52
N TYR A 164 -8.94 13.83 5.58
CA TYR A 164 -8.91 14.20 4.16
C TYR A 164 -9.40 15.63 3.89
N PRO A 165 -10.56 16.10 4.43
CA PRO A 165 -11.02 17.47 4.19
C PRO A 165 -10.00 18.52 4.66
N ARG A 166 -9.40 18.29 5.83
CA ARG A 166 -8.42 19.21 6.42
C ARG A 166 -7.14 19.28 5.60
N ILE A 167 -6.64 18.14 5.14
CA ILE A 167 -5.43 18.09 4.30
C ILE A 167 -5.66 18.77 2.95
N LYS A 168 -6.85 18.57 2.36
CA LYS A 168 -7.27 19.25 1.14
C LYS A 168 -7.36 20.76 1.31
N ASP A 169 -7.97 21.24 2.39
CA ASP A 169 -8.14 22.68 2.63
C ASP A 169 -6.79 23.42 2.76
N ILE A 170 -5.72 22.72 3.20
CA ILE A 170 -4.37 23.28 3.32
C ILE A 170 -3.57 23.13 2.00
N GLY A 171 -4.10 22.45 0.98
CA GLY A 171 -3.46 22.29 -0.32
C GLY A 171 -2.28 21.32 -0.33
N PHE A 172 -2.28 20.31 0.56
CA PHE A 172 -1.17 19.36 0.74
C PHE A 172 -1.38 18.01 0.05
N LEU A 173 -2.40 17.87 -0.80
CA LEU A 173 -2.60 16.63 -1.55
C LEU A 173 -1.50 16.46 -2.61
N TYR A 174 -1.12 15.21 -2.89
CA TYR A 174 -0.07 14.91 -3.84
C TYR A 174 -0.27 15.57 -5.22
N PRO A 175 -1.46 15.54 -5.86
CA PRO A 175 -1.66 16.22 -7.14
C PRO A 175 -1.53 17.73 -7.07
N GLU A 176 -1.75 18.35 -5.91
CA GLU A 176 -1.67 19.81 -5.73
C GLU A 176 -0.21 20.28 -5.54
N LEU A 177 0.69 19.35 -5.19
CA LEU A 177 2.13 19.59 -5.00
C LEU A 177 2.96 19.36 -6.27
N LEU A 178 2.39 18.74 -7.31
CA LEU A 178 3.05 18.47 -8.58
C LEU A 178 2.80 19.57 -9.60
N ALA A 179 3.77 19.81 -10.49
CA ALA A 179 3.55 20.62 -11.68
C ALA A 179 2.63 19.88 -12.67
N ASP A 180 1.83 20.62 -13.46
CA ASP A 180 0.89 20.04 -14.42
C ASP A 180 1.59 19.10 -15.44
N GLU A 181 2.86 19.34 -15.75
CA GLU A 181 3.65 18.50 -16.67
C GLU A 181 4.05 17.13 -16.08
N GLU A 182 4.00 16.97 -14.75
CA GLU A 182 4.39 15.73 -14.04
C GLU A 182 3.20 14.78 -13.83
N LEU A 183 1.97 15.24 -14.12
CA LEU A 183 0.76 14.42 -14.05
C LEU A 183 0.66 13.50 -15.27
N SER A 184 0.86 12.20 -15.03
CA SER A 184 0.84 11.17 -16.07
C SER A 184 -0.53 11.08 -16.79
N ALA A 185 -0.58 11.63 -18.01
CA ALA A 185 -1.71 11.51 -18.95
C ALA A 185 -1.79 10.12 -19.63
N ALA A 186 -1.73 9.04 -18.86
CA ALA A 186 -1.97 7.70 -19.41
C ALA A 186 -3.41 7.57 -19.91
N GLY A 187 -3.60 6.99 -21.10
CA GLY A 187 -4.94 6.71 -21.62
C GLY A 187 -5.76 5.79 -20.70
N ALA A 188 -7.09 5.93 -20.73
CA ALA A 188 -8.00 5.22 -19.83
C ALA A 188 -7.79 3.68 -19.83
N SER A 189 -7.62 3.07 -21.01
CA SER A 189 -7.35 1.64 -21.14
C SER A 189 -6.09 1.20 -20.38
N ARG A 190 -4.97 1.93 -20.52
CA ARG A 190 -3.72 1.65 -19.81
C ARG A 190 -3.87 1.76 -18.30
N ARG A 191 -4.62 2.75 -17.81
CA ARG A 191 -4.91 2.92 -16.38
C ARG A 191 -5.68 1.74 -15.81
N TYR A 192 -6.71 1.27 -16.52
CA TYR A 192 -7.49 0.10 -16.10
C TYR A 192 -6.65 -1.18 -16.11
N VAL A 193 -5.89 -1.43 -17.18
CA VAL A 193 -5.01 -2.60 -17.25
C VAL A 193 -4.00 -2.61 -16.10
N ALA A 194 -3.40 -1.47 -15.78
CA ALA A 194 -2.48 -1.36 -14.67
C ALA A 194 -3.15 -1.62 -13.32
N ALA A 195 -4.30 -1.02 -13.06
CA ALA A 195 -4.99 -1.15 -11.78
C ALA A 195 -5.56 -2.55 -11.57
N TYR A 196 -6.22 -3.13 -12.57
CA TYR A 196 -6.67 -4.52 -12.50
C TYR A 196 -5.48 -5.49 -12.45
N GLY A 197 -4.38 -5.20 -13.14
CA GLY A 197 -3.14 -5.97 -13.05
C GLY A 197 -2.59 -5.99 -11.62
N LEU A 198 -2.43 -4.83 -10.98
CA LEU A 198 -2.01 -4.75 -9.58
C LEU A 198 -2.96 -5.47 -8.63
N LEU A 199 -4.28 -5.29 -8.82
CA LEU A 199 -5.30 -5.96 -8.01
C LEU A 199 -5.20 -7.49 -8.16
N VAL A 200 -5.23 -8.00 -9.38
CA VAL A 200 -5.23 -9.44 -9.65
C VAL A 200 -3.91 -10.07 -9.23
N VAL A 201 -2.77 -9.45 -9.56
CA VAL A 201 -1.46 -9.96 -9.15
C VAL A 201 -1.35 -10.04 -7.64
N SER A 202 -1.86 -9.05 -6.89
CA SER A 202 -1.81 -9.09 -5.42
C SER A 202 -2.48 -10.32 -4.81
N LEU A 203 -3.66 -10.67 -5.33
CA LEU A 203 -4.48 -11.76 -4.80
C LEU A 203 -4.03 -13.11 -5.34
N VAL A 204 -3.72 -13.19 -6.64
CA VAL A 204 -3.26 -14.43 -7.28
C VAL A 204 -1.89 -14.81 -6.75
N TRP A 205 -0.97 -13.85 -6.58
CA TRP A 205 0.35 -14.15 -6.04
C TRP A 205 0.27 -14.66 -4.60
N LEU A 206 -0.64 -14.11 -3.79
CA LEU A 206 -0.91 -14.63 -2.45
C LEU A 206 -1.42 -16.07 -2.53
N GLY A 207 -2.45 -16.34 -3.33
CA GLY A 207 -3.03 -17.67 -3.48
C GLY A 207 -2.02 -18.71 -3.99
N VAL A 208 -1.24 -18.38 -5.02
CA VAL A 208 -0.19 -19.25 -5.56
C VAL A 208 0.88 -19.50 -4.51
N GLY A 209 1.33 -18.46 -3.78
CA GLY A 209 2.30 -18.63 -2.70
C GLY A 209 1.80 -19.55 -1.58
N LEU A 210 0.51 -19.46 -1.22
CA LEU A 210 -0.09 -20.36 -0.24
C LEU A 210 -0.14 -21.80 -0.75
N LEU A 211 -0.53 -22.03 -2.00
CA LEU A 211 -0.54 -23.36 -2.62
C LEU A 211 0.86 -23.97 -2.71
N VAL A 212 1.85 -23.18 -3.11
CA VAL A 212 3.25 -23.61 -3.14
C VAL A 212 3.73 -23.96 -1.73
N GLY A 213 3.37 -23.13 -0.74
CA GLY A 213 3.75 -23.30 0.66
C GLY A 213 3.10 -24.48 1.39
N THR A 214 2.10 -25.17 0.82
CA THR A 214 1.58 -26.44 1.35
C THR A 214 2.33 -27.68 0.84
N GLY A 215 3.38 -27.47 0.04
CA GLY A 215 4.15 -28.57 -0.57
C GLY A 215 3.58 -29.05 -1.91
N ALA A 216 2.61 -28.34 -2.50
CA ALA A 216 2.05 -28.67 -3.81
C ALA A 216 3.04 -28.44 -4.98
N ALA A 217 4.13 -27.72 -4.74
CA ALA A 217 5.18 -27.47 -5.73
C ALA A 217 6.54 -28.05 -5.25
N PRO A 218 7.24 -28.81 -6.10
CA PRO A 218 8.52 -29.40 -5.74
C PRO A 218 9.67 -28.38 -5.88
N GLY A 219 10.41 -28.15 -4.78
CA GLY A 219 11.76 -27.57 -4.79
C GLY A 219 11.87 -26.04 -4.63
N THR A 220 13.00 -25.61 -4.06
CA THR A 220 13.36 -24.21 -3.77
C THR A 220 13.48 -23.34 -5.03
N LEU A 221 13.79 -23.92 -6.19
CA LEU A 221 13.84 -23.21 -7.46
C LEU A 221 12.44 -22.76 -7.92
N THR A 222 11.44 -23.65 -7.83
CA THR A 222 10.05 -23.38 -8.21
C THR A 222 9.46 -22.29 -7.34
N VAL A 223 9.73 -22.38 -6.03
CA VAL A 223 9.47 -21.36 -5.03
C VAL A 223 10.08 -20.04 -5.54
N GLY A 224 11.40 -19.93 -5.65
CA GLY A 224 12.13 -18.73 -6.12
C GLY A 224 11.53 -18.05 -7.36
N LEU A 225 11.22 -18.84 -8.40
CA LEU A 225 10.67 -18.35 -9.66
C LEU A 225 9.27 -17.74 -9.51
N VAL A 226 8.39 -18.36 -8.72
CA VAL A 226 7.02 -17.84 -8.50
C VAL A 226 7.08 -16.44 -7.91
N GLY A 227 7.92 -16.22 -6.90
CA GLY A 227 8.01 -14.89 -6.31
C GLY A 227 8.73 -13.87 -7.18
N LEU A 228 9.72 -14.27 -7.98
CA LEU A 228 10.32 -13.38 -8.97
C LEU A 228 9.31 -12.95 -10.03
N VAL A 229 8.54 -13.89 -10.59
CA VAL A 229 7.51 -13.60 -11.60
C VAL A 229 6.45 -12.66 -11.03
N GLY A 230 5.96 -12.95 -9.81
CA GLY A 230 5.02 -12.07 -9.11
C GLY A 230 5.57 -10.65 -8.99
N PHE A 231 6.81 -10.51 -8.51
CA PHE A 231 7.45 -9.21 -8.34
C PHE A 231 7.66 -8.45 -9.66
N VAL A 232 8.09 -9.13 -10.72
CA VAL A 232 8.25 -8.52 -12.06
C VAL A 232 6.92 -8.04 -12.61
N LEU A 233 5.84 -8.81 -12.45
CA LEU A 233 4.50 -8.39 -12.86
C LEU A 233 4.03 -7.15 -12.09
N VAL A 234 4.27 -7.11 -10.78
CA VAL A 234 4.00 -5.93 -9.96
C VAL A 234 4.73 -4.71 -10.48
N LEU A 235 6.03 -4.82 -10.78
CA LEU A 235 6.82 -3.71 -11.33
C LEU A 235 6.29 -3.27 -12.69
N ALA A 236 5.97 -4.21 -13.58
CA ALA A 236 5.42 -3.91 -14.89
C ALA A 236 4.12 -3.09 -14.77
N PHE A 237 3.16 -3.55 -13.96
CA PHE A 237 1.90 -2.83 -13.74
C PHE A 237 2.08 -1.50 -13.00
N ALA A 238 3.01 -1.43 -12.05
CA ALA A 238 3.36 -0.21 -11.33
C ALA A 238 3.91 0.88 -12.25
N ILE A 239 4.78 0.51 -13.21
CA ILE A 239 5.39 1.42 -14.19
C ILE A 239 4.35 1.92 -15.19
N ILE A 240 3.46 1.05 -15.67
CA ILE A 240 2.47 1.46 -16.66
C ILE A 240 1.27 2.19 -16.05
N GLY A 241 1.04 2.07 -14.74
CA GLY A 241 -0.08 2.71 -14.06
C GLY A 241 0.08 4.21 -13.86
N ALA A 242 -1.03 4.93 -13.93
CA ALA A 242 -1.11 6.35 -13.59
C ALA A 242 -2.13 6.57 -12.47
N GLU A 243 -1.98 7.65 -11.72
CA GLU A 243 -3.00 8.04 -10.74
C GLU A 243 -4.21 8.70 -11.42
N ARG A 244 -5.33 8.79 -10.69
CA ARG A 244 -6.59 9.38 -11.18
C ARG A 244 -7.14 10.46 -10.26
N LEU A 245 -6.51 10.71 -9.11
CA LEU A 245 -6.98 11.70 -8.15
C LEU A 245 -6.90 13.11 -8.72
N SER A 246 -5.84 13.44 -9.48
CA SER A 246 -5.72 14.71 -10.21
C SER A 246 -6.94 15.02 -11.07
N ALA A 247 -7.31 14.09 -11.95
CA ALA A 247 -8.45 14.22 -12.86
C ALA A 247 -9.79 14.30 -12.12
N ILE A 248 -9.91 13.71 -10.93
CA ILE A 248 -11.10 13.82 -10.09
C ILE A 248 -11.19 15.23 -9.48
N LEU A 249 -10.07 15.76 -8.96
CA LEU A 249 -9.99 17.11 -8.39
C LEU A 249 -10.28 18.20 -9.44
N GLU A 250 -9.73 18.06 -10.66
CA GLU A 250 -10.01 18.97 -11.77
C GLU A 250 -11.50 19.03 -12.12
N ARG A 251 -12.16 17.87 -12.19
CA ARG A 251 -13.61 17.78 -12.46
C ARG A 251 -14.46 18.38 -11.35
N ALA A 252 -13.98 18.31 -10.11
CA ALA A 252 -14.66 18.89 -8.95
C ALA A 252 -14.50 20.42 -8.85
N GLY A 253 -13.77 21.06 -9.78
CA GLY A 253 -13.54 22.50 -9.77
C GLY A 253 -12.56 22.96 -8.67
N ALA A 254 -11.88 22.03 -8.01
CA ALA A 254 -10.81 22.34 -7.07
C ALA A 254 -9.58 22.78 -7.88
N ARG A 255 -9.47 24.09 -8.14
CA ARG A 255 -8.20 24.65 -8.62
C ARG A 255 -7.19 24.55 -7.47
N PRO A 256 -5.94 24.12 -7.72
CA PRO A 256 -4.91 24.10 -6.69
C PRO A 256 -4.77 25.50 -6.07
N ALA A 257 -4.76 25.56 -4.74
CA ALA A 257 -4.53 26.80 -4.00
C ALA A 257 -3.11 27.31 -4.30
N GLY A 258 -3.00 28.22 -5.26
CA GLY A 258 -1.71 28.74 -5.74
C GLY A 258 -1.74 29.32 -7.15
N ARG A 259 -2.77 29.02 -7.95
CA ARG A 259 -2.87 29.40 -9.38
C ARG A 259 -3.19 30.86 -9.71
N ASN A 260 -2.88 31.79 -8.81
CA ASN A 260 -2.97 33.25 -9.03
C ASN A 260 -1.61 33.92 -8.76
N ARG A 261 -0.55 33.51 -9.47
CA ARG A 261 0.63 34.34 -9.76
C ARG A 261 1.23 33.94 -11.08
#